data_AF-A0A8J8VTS7-F1
#
_entry.id   AF-A0A8J8VTS7-F1
#
_cell.length_a   1.000
_cell.length_b   1.000
_cell.length_c   1.000
_cell.angle_alpha   90.00
_cell.angle_beta   90.00
_cell.angle_gamma   90.00
#
_symmetry.space_group_name_H-M   'P 1'
#
loop_
_entity.id
_entity.type
_entity.pdbx_description
1 polymer ?
#
loop_
_entity_poly.entity_id
_entity_poly.type
_entity_poly.pdbx_seq_one_letter_code
_entity_poly.pdbx_strand_id
1 'polypeptide(L)'
;MEGEMNTRLLIIIGVVIVISVIFGVAFQMPLNDSKNSFESTLKEEQIDLTQRNPIIKGDSSNKSQSDNPDTPEILRQGDTKFVNPNHDHRKYYKTTQVIDDTYLGKNVQQWQDAWDWELKSNYEIYKDEFYEELGKLLVKNEIIQVMNQVGIVNANDDITVHQGYSLLSLPPHVGFTSVINATDGNSYLVESSSHSNRVSFYAITQLTFFDTSKELSITDIIHHPQQIHIFPEDENKSKSIPPVLIIHVDDNMVHFVNNTPETIRIQESGTGEIPREHELAWIGSAIPPFENEQIIFDKPGIYEWDARIAPTFENPLWWDSHTSGDVVVLADDVDDLPLEDKLRMGREILKISEIPAAGMGIGNADNALKVSLRSAVYEMLPDAVQYYQGRAEQLVPFDIPIIIEDPYRRD
;
A
#
# COMPACT_ATOMS: atom_id res chain seq x y z
N MET A 1 6.74 -13.33 -62.27
CA MET A 1 7.73 -12.41 -62.84
C MET A 1 7.01 -11.07 -62.94
N GLU A 2 7.13 -10.28 -61.87
CA GLU A 2 8.01 -9.10 -61.84
C GLU A 2 7.40 -8.01 -62.74
N GLY A 3 7.00 -6.82 -62.28
CA GLY A 3 7.29 -6.09 -61.06
C GLY A 3 7.22 -4.62 -61.48
N GLU A 4 6.42 -3.80 -60.82
CA GLU A 4 6.44 -2.35 -61.05
C GLU A 4 6.30 -1.64 -59.70
N MET A 5 7.46 -1.27 -59.18
CA MET A 5 7.66 -0.33 -58.09
C MET A 5 8.61 0.76 -58.62
N ASN A 6 8.45 1.97 -58.11
CA ASN A 6 9.16 3.22 -58.43
C ASN A 6 8.53 4.07 -59.54
N THR A 7 7.96 5.21 -59.15
CA THR A 7 8.45 6.55 -59.51
C THR A 7 7.50 7.59 -58.92
N ARG A 8 7.81 8.15 -57.73
CA ARG A 8 7.47 9.54 -57.34
C ARG A 8 8.46 10.03 -56.28
N LEU A 9 9.65 10.34 -56.78
CA LEU A 9 10.66 11.18 -56.15
C LEU A 9 10.68 12.50 -56.95
N LEU A 10 10.79 13.62 -56.23
CA LEU A 10 11.13 14.98 -56.68
C LEU A 10 10.06 15.86 -57.33
N ILE A 11 10.13 17.14 -56.90
CA ILE A 11 9.42 18.38 -57.26
C ILE A 11 8.54 18.78 -56.05
N ILE A 12 8.91 19.69 -55.15
CA ILE A 12 9.34 21.09 -55.38
C ILE A 12 10.30 21.57 -54.28
N ILE A 13 11.44 22.11 -54.70
CA ILE A 13 12.32 23.01 -53.94
C ILE A 13 11.91 24.44 -54.30
N GLY A 14 11.86 25.33 -53.30
CA GLY A 14 12.32 26.71 -53.48
C GLY A 14 11.35 27.84 -53.17
N VAL A 15 11.39 28.36 -51.93
CA VAL A 15 11.27 29.79 -51.65
C VAL A 15 12.22 30.17 -50.49
N VAL A 16 13.35 30.76 -50.89
CA VAL A 16 14.01 31.98 -50.38
C VAL A 16 14.53 32.06 -48.92
N ILE A 17 15.81 32.43 -48.88
CA ILE A 17 16.72 32.76 -47.76
C ILE A 17 16.68 34.29 -47.47
N VAL A 18 17.18 34.70 -46.29
CA VAL A 18 17.76 36.03 -45.89
C VAL A 18 16.74 36.93 -45.14
N ILE A 19 16.93 37.31 -43.86
CA ILE A 19 17.91 38.28 -43.31
C ILE A 19 18.22 37.99 -41.82
N SER A 20 19.49 38.18 -41.44
CA SER A 20 20.02 38.18 -40.07
C SER A 20 20.15 39.62 -39.49
N VAL A 21 20.37 39.68 -38.17
CA VAL A 21 21.13 40.69 -37.37
C VAL A 21 20.36 41.85 -36.68
N ILE A 22 20.71 42.03 -35.38
CA ILE A 22 20.71 43.22 -34.51
C ILE A 22 19.46 43.51 -33.66
N PHE A 23 19.51 43.18 -32.36
CA PHE A 23 19.62 44.18 -31.26
C PHE A 23 19.86 43.47 -29.91
N GLY A 24 20.94 43.84 -29.23
CA GLY A 24 21.15 43.60 -27.81
C GLY A 24 21.02 44.90 -27.03
N VAL A 25 20.47 44.84 -25.81
CA VAL A 25 20.60 45.80 -24.70
C VAL A 25 20.25 44.98 -23.43
N ALA A 26 21.22 44.49 -22.65
CA ALA A 26 21.83 45.14 -21.49
C ALA A 26 20.80 45.64 -20.45
N PHE A 27 20.66 44.94 -19.32
CA PHE A 27 20.40 45.62 -18.04
C PHE A 27 21.08 44.89 -16.89
N GLN A 28 21.93 45.65 -16.21
CA GLN A 28 22.69 45.34 -15.00
C GLN A 28 21.82 45.57 -13.74
N MET A 29 22.20 44.82 -12.70
CA MET A 29 21.81 44.85 -11.27
C MET A 29 21.77 46.25 -10.60
N PRO A 30 21.26 46.38 -9.36
CA PRO A 30 22.00 46.07 -8.10
C PRO A 30 21.19 45.21 -7.10
N LEU A 31 21.75 44.20 -6.41
CA LEU A 31 22.56 44.23 -5.17
C LEU A 31 21.86 44.79 -3.91
N ASN A 32 21.53 43.88 -2.97
CA ASN A 32 21.86 43.92 -1.54
C ASN A 32 21.30 42.64 -0.86
N ASP A 33 22.15 41.70 -0.43
CA ASP A 33 22.87 41.63 0.85
C ASP A 33 22.06 40.97 1.99
N SER A 34 22.32 39.68 2.23
CA SER A 34 22.69 39.21 3.57
C SER A 34 23.45 37.89 3.51
N LYS A 35 24.75 37.96 3.81
CA LYS A 35 25.64 36.86 4.13
C LYS A 35 25.26 36.20 5.45
N ASN A 36 25.41 34.87 5.51
CA ASN A 36 26.16 34.08 6.52
C ASN A 36 25.56 32.67 6.55
N SER A 37 26.29 31.56 6.63
CA SER A 37 27.69 31.18 6.46
C SER A 37 27.65 29.66 6.71
N PHE A 38 28.08 28.79 5.82
CA PHE A 38 28.45 27.42 6.22
C PHE A 38 29.37 26.84 5.15
N GLU A 39 30.66 26.91 5.41
CA GLU A 39 31.68 26.13 4.71
C GLU A 39 32.11 24.94 5.58
N SER A 40 31.99 23.76 4.97
CA SER A 40 32.91 22.62 4.97
C SER A 40 33.52 22.11 6.28
N THR A 41 33.32 20.81 6.55
CA THR A 41 34.47 19.89 6.61
C THR A 41 34.03 18.44 6.37
N LEU A 42 34.40 17.90 5.20
CA LEU A 42 34.52 16.48 4.91
C LEU A 42 35.84 15.98 5.51
N LYS A 43 35.81 14.86 6.24
CA LYS A 43 36.95 13.95 6.40
C LYS A 43 36.47 12.51 6.36
N GLU A 44 36.94 11.81 5.34
CA GLU A 44 37.01 10.36 5.23
C GLU A 44 37.84 9.79 6.38
N GLU A 45 37.45 8.62 6.89
CA GLU A 45 38.42 7.67 7.42
C GLU A 45 37.94 6.23 7.16
N GLN A 46 38.63 5.58 6.21
CA GLN A 46 38.64 4.13 6.02
C GLN A 46 39.28 3.46 7.23
N ILE A 47 38.75 2.30 7.67
CA ILE A 47 39.49 1.39 8.54
C ILE A 47 39.57 0.01 7.89
N ASP A 48 40.82 -0.44 7.88
CA ASP A 48 41.45 -1.56 7.22
C ASP A 48 41.14 -2.93 7.85
N LEU A 49 40.99 -3.92 6.99
CA LEU A 49 40.87 -5.35 7.29
C LEU A 49 42.27 -5.95 7.29
N THR A 50 42.80 -6.36 8.44
CA THR A 50 43.58 -7.61 8.52
C THR A 50 43.99 -8.04 9.93
N GLN A 51 44.01 -9.37 10.08
CA GLN A 51 44.96 -10.20 10.83
C GLN A 51 44.56 -10.85 12.18
N ARG A 52 44.36 -12.18 12.03
CA ARG A 52 44.97 -13.31 12.78
C ARG A 52 44.14 -14.05 13.83
N ASN A 53 43.74 -15.27 13.44
CA ASN A 53 43.63 -16.45 14.29
C ASN A 53 44.95 -16.76 15.03
N PRO A 54 44.90 -17.50 16.15
CA PRO A 54 45.20 -18.92 16.01
C PRO A 54 44.28 -19.88 16.79
N ILE A 55 44.24 -21.08 16.22
CA ILE A 55 43.61 -22.33 16.62
C ILE A 55 44.15 -22.84 17.97
N ILE A 56 43.27 -23.35 18.85
CA ILE A 56 43.63 -24.36 19.86
C ILE A 56 42.57 -25.48 19.85
N LYS A 57 43.03 -26.71 19.57
CA LYS A 57 42.32 -27.98 19.80
C LYS A 57 42.47 -28.40 21.26
N GLY A 58 41.44 -29.00 21.86
CA GLY A 58 41.51 -29.68 23.15
C GLY A 58 40.28 -30.55 23.39
N ASP A 59 40.51 -31.86 23.51
CA ASP A 59 39.53 -32.94 23.58
C ASP A 59 38.72 -33.04 24.89
N SER A 60 37.60 -33.76 24.72
CA SER A 60 36.61 -34.32 25.64
C SER A 60 37.01 -34.70 27.08
N SER A 61 36.08 -34.50 28.04
CA SER A 61 35.41 -35.61 28.74
C SER A 61 34.29 -35.18 29.72
N ASN A 62 33.21 -35.98 29.69
CA ASN A 62 32.27 -36.39 30.75
C ASN A 62 31.12 -35.50 31.29
N LYS A 63 29.91 -35.98 30.92
CA LYS A 63 28.75 -36.39 31.76
C LYS A 63 27.77 -35.35 32.36
N SER A 64 26.56 -35.46 31.80
CA SER A 64 25.25 -35.72 32.43
C SER A 64 24.37 -34.55 32.90
N GLN A 65 23.06 -34.75 32.66
CA GLN A 65 21.88 -33.96 33.06
C GLN A 65 21.73 -32.66 32.27
N SER A 66 20.56 -32.17 31.94
CA SER A 66 19.15 -32.57 31.96
C SER A 66 18.45 -31.43 31.20
N ASP A 67 17.19 -31.60 30.84
CA ASP A 67 16.28 -30.52 30.45
C ASP A 67 16.29 -30.12 28.97
N ASN A 68 15.38 -30.81 28.27
CA ASN A 68 14.70 -30.27 27.11
C ASN A 68 13.83 -29.07 27.58
N PRO A 69 13.91 -27.92 26.91
CA PRO A 69 12.69 -27.44 26.26
C PRO A 69 13.00 -26.80 24.90
N ASP A 70 13.02 -27.60 23.84
CA ASP A 70 12.68 -27.14 22.50
C ASP A 70 11.17 -26.87 22.44
N THR A 71 10.76 -25.70 22.93
CA THR A 71 9.53 -25.05 22.43
C THR A 71 9.99 -23.98 21.46
N PRO A 72 9.72 -24.11 20.15
CA PRO A 72 10.11 -23.08 19.21
C PRO A 72 9.36 -21.79 19.58
N GLU A 73 10.13 -20.78 19.93
CA GLU A 73 9.69 -19.39 20.01
C GLU A 73 9.08 -19.05 18.65
N ILE A 74 7.74 -19.02 18.57
CA ILE A 74 7.02 -18.59 17.37
C ILE A 74 7.40 -17.13 17.19
N LEU A 75 8.24 -16.87 16.18
CA LEU A 75 8.61 -15.56 15.68
C LEU A 75 7.35 -14.70 15.59
N ARG A 76 7.26 -13.67 16.45
CA ARG A 76 6.31 -12.57 16.30
C ARG A 76 6.65 -11.88 14.99
N GLN A 77 5.90 -12.16 13.93
CA GLN A 77 6.07 -11.48 12.65
C GLN A 77 5.30 -10.15 12.68
N GLY A 78 5.73 -9.26 13.56
CA GLY A 78 5.42 -7.83 13.50
C GLY A 78 6.64 -7.14 12.92
N ASP A 79 6.68 -6.95 11.61
CA ASP A 79 7.67 -6.08 10.97
C ASP A 79 7.37 -4.64 11.42
N THR A 80 7.91 -4.23 12.57
CA THR A 80 7.88 -2.81 12.99
C THR A 80 8.86 -2.02 12.13
N LYS A 81 8.49 -1.78 10.87
CA LYS A 81 9.21 -0.87 9.96
C LYS A 81 8.93 0.61 10.26
N PHE A 82 7.95 0.90 11.11
CA PHE A 82 7.61 2.28 11.50
C PHE A 82 8.40 2.72 12.73
N VAL A 83 9.16 3.80 12.59
CA VAL A 83 9.79 4.53 13.70
C VAL A 83 9.33 5.98 13.59
N ASN A 84 8.80 6.56 14.68
CA ASN A 84 8.41 7.96 14.67
C ASN A 84 9.64 8.84 14.35
N PRO A 85 9.65 9.62 13.25
CA PRO A 85 10.79 10.43 12.86
C PRO A 85 11.10 11.56 13.88
N ASN A 86 10.13 11.91 14.72
CA ASN A 86 10.26 12.94 15.77
C ASN A 86 10.59 12.37 17.15
N HIS A 87 11.04 11.11 17.22
CA HIS A 87 11.34 10.45 18.48
C HIS A 87 12.51 11.12 19.23
N ASP A 88 12.19 11.91 20.26
CA ASP A 88 13.12 12.38 21.26
C ASP A 88 12.92 11.59 22.55
N HIS A 89 13.85 10.68 22.85
CA HIS A 89 13.85 9.84 24.06
C HIS A 89 13.66 10.62 25.38
N ARG A 90 13.86 11.95 25.38
CA ARG A 90 13.82 12.79 26.57
C ARG A 90 12.48 13.48 26.83
N LYS A 91 11.50 13.39 25.92
CA LYS A 91 10.24 14.16 26.01
C LYS A 91 8.99 13.37 26.35
N TYR A 92 9.04 12.04 26.28
CA TYR A 92 7.82 11.23 26.34
C TYR A 92 7.79 10.39 27.62
N TYR A 93 6.72 10.60 28.40
CA TYR A 93 6.36 9.70 29.49
C TYR A 93 6.01 8.35 28.87
N LYS A 94 6.75 7.28 29.21
CA LYS A 94 6.31 5.91 28.91
C LYS A 94 4.90 5.75 29.46
N THR A 95 3.94 5.36 28.63
CA THR A 95 2.61 4.96 29.09
C THR A 95 2.83 3.71 29.95
N THR A 96 2.96 3.92 31.25
CA THR A 96 3.32 2.85 32.19
C THR A 96 2.03 2.22 32.65
N GLN A 97 1.49 1.25 31.89
CA GLN A 97 0.51 0.33 32.44
C GLN A 97 0.31 -0.92 31.58
N VAL A 98 0.41 -2.08 32.24
CA VAL A 98 -0.38 -3.26 31.91
C VAL A 98 -1.82 -2.87 32.25
N ILE A 99 -2.74 -2.94 31.28
CA ILE A 99 -4.15 -2.67 31.57
C ILE A 99 -4.68 -3.76 32.51
N ASP A 100 -5.20 -3.38 33.68
CA ASP A 100 -5.92 -4.27 34.61
C ASP A 100 -7.35 -4.61 34.10
N ASP A 101 -7.62 -4.41 32.81
CA ASP A 101 -8.90 -4.74 32.19
C ASP A 101 -9.09 -6.26 32.27
N THR A 102 -10.28 -6.67 32.68
CA THR A 102 -10.67 -8.07 32.78
C THR A 102 -11.85 -8.34 31.86
N TYR A 103 -11.83 -9.50 31.20
CA TYR A 103 -12.97 -10.03 30.46
C TYR A 103 -13.32 -11.40 31.04
N LEU A 104 -14.58 -11.58 31.42
CA LEU A 104 -15.08 -12.76 32.16
C LEU A 104 -14.18 -13.14 33.35
N GLY A 105 -13.66 -12.15 34.08
CA GLY A 105 -12.87 -12.34 35.29
C GLY A 105 -11.41 -12.79 35.08
N LYS A 106 -10.92 -12.83 33.83
CA LYS A 106 -9.50 -13.05 33.49
C LYS A 106 -8.89 -11.80 32.87
N ASN A 107 -7.64 -11.51 33.22
CA ASN A 107 -6.84 -10.45 32.58
C ASN A 107 -6.19 -10.95 31.27
N VAL A 108 -5.51 -10.05 30.55
CA VAL A 108 -4.85 -10.34 29.26
C VAL A 108 -3.91 -11.55 29.33
N GLN A 109 -3.00 -11.57 30.32
CA GLN A 109 -2.03 -12.67 30.44
C GLN A 109 -2.72 -14.01 30.71
N GLN A 110 -3.72 -14.01 31.60
CA GLN A 110 -4.52 -15.20 31.90
C GLN A 110 -5.30 -15.72 30.70
N TRP A 111 -5.72 -14.83 29.79
CA TRP A 111 -6.35 -15.23 28.54
C TRP A 111 -5.34 -15.75 27.51
N GLN A 112 -4.18 -15.12 27.38
CA GLN A 112 -3.10 -15.57 26.49
C GLN A 112 -2.56 -16.95 26.91
N ASP A 113 -2.56 -17.24 28.21
CA ASP A 113 -2.16 -18.53 28.79
C ASP A 113 -3.32 -19.54 28.88
N ALA A 114 -4.54 -19.15 28.49
CA ALA A 114 -5.71 -20.03 28.53
C ALA A 114 -5.56 -21.18 27.52
N TRP A 115 -6.03 -22.35 27.92
CA TRP A 115 -6.01 -23.54 27.07
C TRP A 115 -7.17 -23.54 26.07
N ASP A 116 -7.00 -24.22 24.93
CA ASP A 116 -8.02 -24.31 23.88
C ASP A 116 -9.39 -24.80 24.38
N TRP A 117 -9.41 -25.72 25.36
CA TRP A 117 -10.65 -26.21 25.94
C TRP A 117 -11.39 -25.13 26.75
N GLU A 118 -10.68 -24.19 27.37
CA GLU A 118 -11.29 -23.04 28.06
C GLU A 118 -11.90 -22.08 27.06
N LEU A 119 -11.18 -21.80 25.96
CA LEU A 119 -11.67 -20.94 24.87
C LEU A 119 -12.91 -21.55 24.24
N LYS A 120 -12.88 -22.85 23.92
CA LYS A 120 -14.02 -23.58 23.38
C LYS A 120 -15.22 -23.57 24.32
N SER A 121 -14.99 -23.77 25.62
CA SER A 121 -16.07 -23.76 26.62
C SER A 121 -16.76 -22.40 26.70
N ASN A 122 -16.00 -21.30 26.62
CA ASN A 122 -16.59 -19.96 26.59
C ASN A 122 -17.29 -19.66 25.27
N TYR A 123 -16.71 -20.05 24.13
CA TYR A 123 -17.35 -19.94 22.82
C TYR A 123 -18.67 -20.71 22.76
N GLU A 124 -18.78 -21.89 23.37
CA GLU A 124 -20.03 -22.64 23.40
C GLU A 124 -21.18 -21.87 24.09
N ILE A 125 -20.85 -21.00 25.05
CA ILE A 125 -21.80 -20.16 25.80
C ILE A 125 -22.09 -18.85 25.07
N TYR A 126 -21.06 -18.08 24.71
CA TYR A 126 -21.19 -16.71 24.22
C TYR A 126 -21.06 -16.58 22.69
N LYS A 127 -20.74 -17.65 21.97
CA LYS A 127 -20.59 -17.67 20.50
C LYS A 127 -19.55 -16.64 20.02
N ASP A 128 -19.74 -16.06 18.84
CA ASP A 128 -18.76 -15.17 18.20
C ASP A 128 -18.43 -13.93 19.07
N GLU A 129 -19.40 -13.43 19.84
CA GLU A 129 -19.21 -12.34 20.81
C GLU A 129 -18.07 -12.62 21.80
N PHE A 130 -17.83 -13.89 22.15
CA PHE A 130 -16.68 -14.29 22.96
C PHE A 130 -15.35 -13.83 22.37
N TYR A 131 -15.12 -14.17 21.09
CA TYR A 131 -13.86 -13.90 20.41
C TYR A 131 -13.74 -12.44 20.00
N GLU A 132 -14.86 -11.77 19.74
CA GLU A 132 -14.90 -10.33 19.46
C GLU A 132 -14.45 -9.52 20.69
N GLU A 133 -15.05 -9.77 21.85
CA GLU A 133 -14.72 -9.06 23.09
C GLU A 133 -13.35 -9.45 23.65
N LEU A 134 -12.98 -10.73 23.57
CA LEU A 134 -11.63 -11.17 23.90
C LEU A 134 -10.60 -10.49 22.98
N GLY A 135 -10.86 -10.45 21.68
CA GLY A 135 -10.00 -9.80 20.70
C GLY A 135 -9.80 -8.31 20.99
N LYS A 136 -10.87 -7.57 21.32
CA LYS A 136 -10.78 -6.16 21.74
C LYS A 136 -9.85 -5.97 22.93
N LEU A 137 -9.99 -6.79 23.97
CA LEU A 137 -9.14 -6.73 25.17
C LEU A 137 -7.66 -6.96 24.82
N LEU A 138 -7.38 -8.02 24.04
CA LEU A 138 -6.01 -8.38 23.64
C LEU A 138 -5.37 -7.30 22.76
N VAL A 139 -6.10 -6.84 21.76
CA VAL A 139 -5.64 -5.81 20.82
C VAL A 139 -5.38 -4.49 21.53
N LYS A 140 -6.29 -4.04 22.39
CA LYS A 140 -6.10 -2.78 23.15
C LYS A 140 -4.78 -2.80 23.93
N ASN A 141 -4.46 -3.92 24.57
CA ASN A 141 -3.19 -4.06 25.30
C ASN A 141 -1.98 -4.06 24.37
N GLU A 142 -2.04 -4.79 23.25
CA GLU A 142 -0.95 -4.85 22.26
C GLU A 142 -0.68 -3.48 21.64
N ILE A 143 -1.73 -2.73 21.26
CA ILE A 143 -1.61 -1.38 20.70
C ILE A 143 -0.81 -0.48 21.64
N ILE A 144 -1.14 -0.45 22.93
CA ILE A 144 -0.39 0.34 23.93
C ILE A 144 1.09 -0.08 23.98
N GLN A 145 1.36 -1.39 23.97
CA GLN A 145 2.73 -1.89 23.99
C GLN A 145 3.51 -1.44 22.74
N VAL A 146 2.94 -1.62 21.55
CA VAL A 146 3.59 -1.28 20.27
C VAL A 146 3.80 0.23 20.16
N MET A 147 2.80 1.04 20.48
CA MET A 147 2.91 2.50 20.49
C MET A 147 4.07 3.00 21.37
N ASN A 148 4.17 2.46 22.59
CA ASN A 148 5.26 2.79 23.51
C ASN A 148 6.63 2.40 22.94
N GLN A 149 6.71 1.28 22.21
CA GLN A 149 7.95 0.83 21.55
C GLN A 149 8.37 1.78 20.42
N VAL A 150 7.41 2.28 19.63
CA VAL A 150 7.67 3.21 18.51
C VAL A 150 7.68 4.69 18.92
N GLY A 151 7.52 4.98 20.22
CA GLY A 151 7.60 6.33 20.76
C GLY A 151 6.38 7.21 20.48
N ILE A 152 5.22 6.60 20.21
CA ILE A 152 3.95 7.31 20.10
C ILE A 152 3.27 7.24 21.46
N VAL A 153 2.89 8.38 22.02
CA VAL A 153 2.16 8.46 23.30
C VAL A 153 0.77 9.03 23.03
N ASN A 154 -0.27 8.29 23.41
CA ASN A 154 -1.65 8.76 23.27
C ASN A 154 -1.86 10.03 24.11
N ALA A 155 -2.52 11.03 23.53
CA ALA A 155 -2.81 12.30 24.21
C ALA A 155 -3.85 12.13 25.32
N ASN A 156 -4.73 11.15 25.16
CA ASN A 156 -5.80 10.80 26.09
C ASN A 156 -5.62 9.33 26.56
N ASP A 157 -6.33 8.90 27.59
CA ASP A 157 -6.29 7.51 28.08
C ASP A 157 -7.53 6.72 27.63
N ASP A 158 -7.90 6.86 26.35
CA ASP A 158 -9.23 6.51 25.81
C ASP A 158 -9.18 5.67 24.53
N ILE A 159 -8.17 4.79 24.40
CA ILE A 159 -8.05 3.92 23.21
C ILE A 159 -9.30 3.07 23.04
N THR A 160 -10.03 3.34 21.96
CA THR A 160 -11.23 2.61 21.57
C THR A 160 -10.91 1.71 20.38
N VAL A 161 -11.18 0.41 20.55
CA VAL A 161 -10.92 -0.60 19.54
C VAL A 161 -12.23 -0.96 18.85
N HIS A 162 -12.30 -0.69 17.56
CA HIS A 162 -13.48 -0.97 16.73
C HIS A 162 -13.27 -2.25 15.95
N GLN A 163 -14.29 -3.10 15.92
CA GLN A 163 -14.27 -4.30 15.11
C GLN A 163 -14.34 -3.94 13.62
N GLY A 164 -13.53 -4.62 12.83
CA GLY A 164 -13.53 -4.59 11.36
C GLY A 164 -14.16 -5.86 10.80
N TYR A 165 -13.45 -6.54 9.90
CA TYR A 165 -13.91 -7.79 9.30
C TYR A 165 -13.70 -8.99 10.25
N SER A 166 -14.52 -10.02 10.11
CA SER A 166 -14.34 -11.32 10.77
C SER A 166 -14.35 -12.42 9.73
N LEU A 167 -13.36 -13.31 9.75
CA LEU A 167 -13.34 -14.50 8.89
C LEU A 167 -14.16 -15.62 9.51
N LEU A 168 -14.91 -16.35 8.69
CA LEU A 168 -15.78 -17.47 9.08
C LEU A 168 -15.01 -18.74 9.51
N SER A 169 -13.80 -18.61 10.07
CA SER A 169 -13.02 -19.70 10.64
C SER A 169 -13.38 -19.93 12.12
N LEU A 170 -13.07 -21.11 12.66
CA LEU A 170 -13.14 -21.37 14.10
C LEU A 170 -11.77 -21.86 14.60
N PRO A 171 -11.08 -21.11 15.48
CA PRO A 171 -11.42 -19.76 15.96
C PRO A 171 -11.47 -18.72 14.83
N PRO A 172 -12.30 -17.67 14.95
CA PRO A 172 -12.36 -16.62 13.94
C PRO A 172 -11.06 -15.81 13.93
N HIS A 173 -10.67 -15.33 12.75
CA HIS A 173 -9.76 -14.20 12.65
C HIS A 173 -10.59 -12.93 12.67
N VAL A 174 -10.41 -12.11 13.70
CA VAL A 174 -11.16 -10.87 13.87
C VAL A 174 -10.21 -9.70 13.64
N GLY A 175 -10.52 -8.84 12.68
CA GLY A 175 -9.82 -7.60 12.41
C GLY A 175 -10.34 -6.47 13.29
N PHE A 176 -9.47 -5.55 13.65
CA PHE A 176 -9.76 -4.40 14.50
C PHE A 176 -9.05 -3.16 13.98
N THR A 177 -9.65 -2.01 14.25
CA THR A 177 -9.07 -0.69 13.98
C THR A 177 -9.20 0.21 15.19
N SER A 178 -8.20 1.06 15.39
CA SER A 178 -8.22 2.13 16.39
C SER A 178 -7.59 3.37 15.77
N VAL A 179 -8.10 4.55 16.09
CA VAL A 179 -7.39 5.80 15.82
C VAL A 179 -6.85 6.37 17.11
N ILE A 180 -5.63 6.89 17.05
CA ILE A 180 -4.90 7.34 18.22
C ILE A 180 -4.38 8.74 17.96
N ASN A 181 -4.83 9.68 18.78
CA ASN A 181 -4.40 11.07 18.72
C ASN A 181 -3.20 11.22 19.64
N ALA A 182 -2.01 11.35 19.06
CA ALA A 182 -0.78 11.36 19.82
C ALA A 182 -0.43 12.74 20.36
N THR A 183 0.39 12.76 21.42
CA THR A 183 0.90 13.98 22.05
C THR A 183 1.82 14.82 21.14
N ASP A 184 2.31 14.25 20.04
CA ASP A 184 3.09 14.97 19.03
C ASP A 184 2.20 15.76 18.03
N GLY A 185 0.88 15.69 18.18
CA GLY A 185 -0.09 16.39 17.36
C GLY A 185 -0.53 15.62 16.12
N ASN A 186 -0.02 14.40 15.90
CA ASN A 186 -0.42 13.54 14.79
C ASN A 186 -1.53 12.56 15.20
N SER A 187 -2.27 12.06 14.21
CA SER A 187 -3.22 10.97 14.38
C SER A 187 -2.70 9.72 13.68
N TYR A 188 -2.85 8.57 14.32
CA TYR A 188 -2.38 7.28 13.81
C TYR A 188 -3.55 6.30 13.72
N LEU A 189 -3.75 5.72 12.54
CA LEU A 189 -4.60 4.55 12.37
C LEU A 189 -3.78 3.31 12.71
N VAL A 190 -4.31 2.52 13.65
CA VAL A 190 -3.75 1.21 14.00
C VAL A 190 -4.72 0.15 13.54
N GLU A 191 -4.26 -0.68 12.60
CA GLU A 191 -4.95 -1.88 12.16
C GLU A 191 -4.35 -3.07 12.89
N SER A 192 -5.19 -4.03 13.27
CA SER A 192 -4.73 -5.23 13.96
C SER A 192 -5.69 -6.38 13.75
N SER A 193 -5.25 -7.60 14.04
CA SER A 193 -6.16 -8.74 14.10
C SER A 193 -5.81 -9.67 15.24
N SER A 194 -6.83 -10.33 15.78
CA SER A 194 -6.66 -11.45 16.70
C SER A 194 -7.08 -12.76 16.06
N HIS A 195 -6.43 -13.84 16.48
CA HIS A 195 -6.87 -15.20 16.22
C HIS A 195 -6.83 -15.97 17.53
N SER A 196 -7.96 -16.58 17.89
CA SER A 196 -8.10 -17.26 19.18
C SER A 196 -7.82 -16.30 20.35
N ASN A 197 -6.83 -16.58 21.20
CA ASN A 197 -6.42 -15.77 22.34
C ASN A 197 -5.12 -14.98 22.11
N ARG A 198 -4.78 -14.68 20.85
CA ARG A 198 -3.54 -13.97 20.48
C ARG A 198 -3.80 -12.88 19.46
N VAL A 199 -3.01 -11.81 19.53
CA VAL A 199 -2.88 -10.84 18.43
C VAL A 199 -1.95 -11.44 17.38
N SER A 200 -2.41 -11.50 16.13
CA SER A 200 -1.68 -12.12 15.03
C SER A 200 -1.05 -11.11 14.08
N PHE A 201 -1.53 -9.87 14.07
CA PHE A 201 -1.07 -8.82 13.17
C PHE A 201 -1.36 -7.44 13.76
N TYR A 202 -0.48 -6.48 13.45
CA TYR A 202 -0.76 -5.06 13.56
C TYR A 202 0.00 -4.25 12.52
N ALA A 203 -0.55 -3.10 12.13
CA ALA A 203 0.07 -2.09 11.30
C ALA A 203 -0.28 -0.69 11.83
N ILE A 204 0.67 0.24 11.72
CA ILE A 204 0.49 1.62 12.15
C ILE A 204 0.72 2.52 10.94
N THR A 205 -0.28 3.36 10.65
CA THR A 205 -0.24 4.33 9.56
C THR A 205 -0.54 5.71 10.12
N GLN A 206 0.31 6.68 9.83
CA GLN A 206 0.02 8.08 10.16
C GLN A 206 -1.09 8.61 9.24
N LEU A 207 -2.15 9.15 9.83
CA LEU A 207 -3.21 9.82 9.08
C LEU A 207 -2.74 11.23 8.69
N THR A 208 -2.96 11.59 7.43
CA THR A 208 -2.62 12.91 6.90
C THR A 208 -3.88 13.64 6.48
N PHE A 209 -4.01 14.90 6.91
CA PHE A 209 -5.18 15.72 6.62
C PHE A 209 -4.83 16.82 5.63
N PHE A 210 -5.70 17.00 4.63
CA PHE A 210 -5.52 17.92 3.52
C PHE A 210 -6.65 18.94 3.49
N ASP A 211 -6.36 20.11 2.93
CA ASP A 211 -7.38 21.11 2.65
C ASP A 211 -8.17 20.69 1.41
N THR A 212 -9.37 20.16 1.63
CA THR A 212 -10.27 19.65 0.59
C THR A 212 -10.89 20.75 -0.27
N SER A 213 -10.71 22.02 0.10
CA SER A 213 -11.18 23.16 -0.70
C SER A 213 -10.22 23.57 -1.83
N LYS A 214 -8.99 23.02 -1.83
CA LYS A 214 -7.99 23.32 -2.87
C LYS A 214 -8.12 22.32 -4.01
N GLU A 215 -7.98 22.78 -5.24
CA GLU A 215 -7.84 21.87 -6.37
C GLU A 215 -6.44 21.24 -6.35
N LEU A 216 -6.35 19.94 -6.65
CA LEU A 216 -5.07 19.27 -6.91
C LEU A 216 -4.77 19.34 -8.40
N SER A 217 -3.50 19.54 -8.74
CA SER A 217 -3.06 19.40 -10.13
C SER A 217 -3.02 17.92 -10.49
N ILE A 218 -3.30 17.59 -11.76
CA ILE A 218 -3.12 16.23 -12.31
C ILE A 218 -1.68 15.73 -12.06
N THR A 219 -0.69 16.63 -12.10
CA THR A 219 0.71 16.32 -11.81
C THR A 219 0.97 15.83 -10.38
N ASP A 220 0.07 16.15 -9.43
CA ASP A 220 0.18 15.69 -8.05
C ASP A 220 -0.33 14.24 -7.87
N ILE A 221 -1.05 13.72 -8.87
CA ILE A 221 -1.68 12.38 -8.87
C ILE A 221 -0.85 11.38 -9.70
N ILE A 222 -0.14 11.88 -10.73
CA ILE A 222 0.70 11.06 -11.60
C ILE A 222 1.96 10.58 -10.88
N HIS A 223 2.34 9.32 -11.15
CA HIS A 223 3.53 8.71 -10.59
C HIS A 223 4.78 9.04 -11.41
N HIS A 224 5.86 9.39 -10.71
CA HIS A 224 7.20 9.48 -11.29
C HIS A 224 8.24 8.82 -10.35
N PRO A 225 9.14 7.96 -10.87
CA PRO A 225 9.23 7.50 -12.26
C PRO A 225 8.09 6.54 -12.66
N GLN A 226 7.77 6.48 -13.96
CA GLN A 226 6.77 5.57 -14.52
C GLN A 226 7.33 4.16 -14.67
N GLN A 227 7.46 3.47 -13.55
CA GLN A 227 8.15 2.20 -13.49
C GLN A 227 7.44 1.24 -12.54
N ILE A 228 7.27 0.01 -12.98
CA ILE A 228 6.72 -1.09 -12.18
C ILE A 228 7.83 -2.13 -11.98
N HIS A 229 8.23 -2.33 -10.73
CA HIS A 229 9.15 -3.38 -10.34
C HIS A 229 8.40 -4.61 -9.90
N ILE A 230 8.73 -5.76 -10.46
CA ILE A 230 8.19 -7.05 -10.07
C ILE A 230 9.33 -7.91 -9.55
N PHE A 231 9.17 -8.47 -8.36
CA PHE A 231 10.22 -9.22 -7.66
C PHE A 231 9.62 -10.30 -6.75
N PRO A 232 10.39 -11.36 -6.42
CA PRO A 232 9.90 -12.41 -5.53
C PRO A 232 9.76 -11.90 -4.08
N GLU A 233 8.65 -12.24 -3.43
CA GLU A 233 8.43 -11.97 -1.98
C GLU A 233 8.73 -13.23 -1.15
N ASP A 234 8.28 -14.40 -1.59
CA ASP A 234 8.60 -15.71 -1.02
C ASP A 234 8.71 -16.79 -2.12
N GLU A 235 8.93 -18.07 -1.76
CA GLU A 235 9.12 -19.16 -2.73
C GLU A 235 7.92 -19.35 -3.68
N ASN A 236 6.72 -18.87 -3.33
CA ASN A 236 5.50 -19.06 -4.10
C ASN A 236 4.76 -17.76 -4.44
N LYS A 237 5.28 -16.58 -4.06
CA LYS A 237 4.60 -15.29 -4.28
C LYS A 237 5.55 -14.25 -4.82
N SER A 238 5.04 -13.48 -5.78
CA SER A 238 5.69 -12.31 -6.33
C SER A 238 5.00 -11.05 -5.80
N LYS A 239 5.71 -9.93 -5.85
CA LYS A 239 5.23 -8.62 -5.43
C LYS A 239 5.59 -7.56 -6.46
N SER A 240 4.76 -6.55 -6.55
CA SER A 240 4.99 -5.37 -7.36
C SER A 240 5.06 -4.08 -6.55
N ILE A 241 5.88 -3.15 -7.05
CA ILE A 241 5.94 -1.77 -6.56
C ILE A 241 6.04 -0.81 -7.77
N PRO A 242 5.09 0.13 -7.93
CA PRO A 242 3.80 0.17 -7.24
C PRO A 242 2.83 -0.90 -7.81
N PRO A 243 1.81 -1.33 -7.05
CA PRO A 243 0.77 -2.24 -7.55
C PRO A 243 -0.23 -1.54 -8.48
N VAL A 244 -0.41 -0.22 -8.33
CA VAL A 244 -1.18 0.62 -9.26
C VAL A 244 -0.27 1.77 -9.68
N LEU A 245 -0.17 2.02 -10.99
CA LEU A 245 0.57 3.15 -11.54
C LEU A 245 -0.40 4.09 -12.25
N ILE A 246 -0.38 5.38 -11.90
CA ILE A 246 -1.18 6.41 -12.58
C ILE A 246 -0.26 7.23 -13.47
N ILE A 247 -0.57 7.30 -14.77
CA ILE A 247 0.19 8.03 -15.78
C ILE A 247 -0.71 8.96 -16.60
N HIS A 248 -0.12 9.81 -17.43
CA HIS A 248 -0.85 10.65 -18.39
C HIS A 248 -0.54 10.21 -19.82
N VAL A 249 -1.47 10.40 -20.76
CA VAL A 249 -1.25 10.02 -22.16
C VAL A 249 -0.06 10.78 -22.80
N ASP A 250 0.31 11.96 -22.28
CA ASP A 250 1.47 12.73 -22.74
C ASP A 250 2.82 12.18 -22.25
N ASP A 251 2.81 11.39 -21.18
CA ASP A 251 3.97 10.67 -20.64
C ASP A 251 3.49 9.24 -20.40
N ASN A 252 3.40 8.46 -21.47
CA ASN A 252 2.62 7.21 -21.49
C ASN A 252 3.48 5.95 -21.58
N MET A 253 4.78 6.07 -21.33
CA MET A 253 5.73 4.99 -21.47
C MET A 253 6.08 4.44 -20.08
N VAL A 254 5.57 3.25 -19.78
CA VAL A 254 5.85 2.56 -18.52
C VAL A 254 6.97 1.56 -18.70
N HIS A 255 7.96 1.63 -17.81
CA HIS A 255 9.04 0.65 -17.76
C HIS A 255 8.69 -0.48 -16.78
N PHE A 256 8.59 -1.70 -17.29
CA PHE A 256 8.41 -2.90 -16.48
C PHE A 256 9.76 -3.56 -16.23
N VAL A 257 10.06 -3.81 -14.95
CA VAL A 257 11.28 -4.49 -14.53
C VAL A 257 10.92 -5.84 -13.92
N ASN A 258 11.03 -6.91 -14.72
CA ASN A 258 10.71 -8.26 -14.29
C ASN A 258 11.93 -8.92 -13.65
N ASN A 259 11.92 -9.15 -12.33
CA ASN A 259 12.97 -9.91 -11.64
C ASN A 259 12.50 -11.31 -11.25
N THR A 260 11.44 -11.83 -11.88
CA THR A 260 10.83 -13.10 -11.50
C THR A 260 10.87 -14.09 -12.67
N PRO A 261 10.70 -15.41 -12.39
CA PRO A 261 10.66 -16.42 -13.43
C PRO A 261 9.31 -16.46 -14.19
N GLU A 262 8.35 -15.61 -13.84
CA GLU A 262 7.04 -15.54 -14.49
C GLU A 262 7.07 -14.68 -15.75
N THR A 263 6.17 -14.97 -16.69
CA THR A 263 5.91 -14.07 -17.84
C THR A 263 4.88 -13.04 -17.42
N ILE A 264 5.13 -11.76 -17.75
CA ILE A 264 4.17 -10.69 -17.50
C ILE A 264 3.31 -10.52 -18.73
N ARG A 265 1.99 -10.46 -18.53
CA ARG A 265 1.01 -10.07 -19.54
C ARG A 265 0.40 -8.74 -19.17
N ILE A 266 0.06 -7.95 -20.19
CA ILE A 266 -0.50 -6.60 -20.04
C ILE A 266 -1.63 -6.49 -21.04
N GLN A 267 -2.80 -6.03 -20.60
CA GLN A 267 -4.00 -6.01 -21.40
C GLN A 267 -4.98 -4.93 -20.92
N GLU A 268 -5.99 -4.65 -21.73
CA GLU A 268 -7.11 -3.83 -21.30
C GLU A 268 -7.90 -4.52 -20.18
N SER A 269 -8.35 -3.75 -19.19
CA SER A 269 -9.03 -4.25 -18.00
C SER A 269 -10.43 -4.78 -18.34
N GLY A 270 -10.77 -6.02 -17.99
CA GLY A 270 -12.11 -6.52 -18.37
C GLY A 270 -12.46 -7.97 -18.13
N THR A 271 -11.52 -8.90 -18.07
CA THR A 271 -11.90 -10.30 -17.79
C THR A 271 -10.88 -11.11 -17.03
N GLY A 272 -9.57 -10.85 -17.16
CA GLY A 272 -8.50 -11.68 -16.59
C GLY A 272 -8.51 -13.16 -17.03
N GLU A 273 -9.54 -13.59 -17.78
CA GLU A 273 -9.81 -14.94 -18.21
C GLU A 273 -9.28 -15.11 -19.63
N ILE A 274 -8.24 -15.93 -19.79
CA ILE A 274 -7.64 -16.25 -21.10
C ILE A 274 -8.66 -16.67 -22.18
N PRO A 275 -9.73 -17.44 -21.87
CA PRO A 275 -10.76 -17.75 -22.85
C PRO A 275 -11.44 -16.52 -23.47
N ARG A 276 -11.43 -15.37 -22.78
CA ARG A 276 -12.08 -14.12 -23.21
C ARG A 276 -11.08 -13.06 -23.67
N GLU A 277 -9.78 -13.35 -23.73
CA GLU A 277 -8.76 -12.41 -24.25
C GLU A 277 -9.09 -11.93 -25.67
N HIS A 278 -9.74 -12.77 -26.49
CA HIS A 278 -10.18 -12.42 -27.83
C HIS A 278 -11.27 -11.33 -27.89
N GLU A 279 -11.89 -11.00 -26.76
CA GLU A 279 -12.91 -9.96 -26.61
C GLU A 279 -12.29 -8.59 -26.25
N LEU A 280 -11.00 -8.56 -25.87
CA LEU A 280 -10.31 -7.34 -25.48
C LEU A 280 -9.96 -6.47 -26.70
N ALA A 281 -10.12 -5.16 -26.59
CA ALA A 281 -9.81 -4.25 -27.70
C ALA A 281 -8.31 -3.99 -27.81
N TRP A 282 -7.55 -4.22 -26.72
CA TRP A 282 -6.10 -4.04 -26.69
C TRP A 282 -5.39 -5.09 -25.81
N ILE A 283 -4.26 -5.58 -26.32
CA ILE A 283 -3.33 -6.48 -25.63
C ILE A 283 -1.90 -5.99 -25.91
N GLY A 284 -1.12 -5.82 -24.85
CA GLY A 284 0.29 -5.41 -24.92
C GLY A 284 1.23 -6.57 -25.27
N SER A 285 2.52 -6.28 -25.43
CA SER A 285 3.54 -7.32 -25.51
C SER A 285 3.68 -8.06 -24.19
N ALA A 286 4.00 -9.36 -24.28
CA ALA A 286 4.31 -10.17 -23.12
C ALA A 286 5.80 -10.02 -22.78
N ILE A 287 6.10 -9.79 -21.50
CA ILE A 287 7.46 -9.60 -21.01
C ILE A 287 8.00 -10.95 -20.52
N PRO A 288 9.07 -11.49 -21.13
CA PRO A 288 9.62 -12.76 -20.71
C PRO A 288 10.18 -12.75 -19.28
N PRO A 289 10.42 -13.93 -18.70
CA PRO A 289 11.08 -14.07 -17.41
C PRO A 289 12.43 -13.36 -17.36
N PHE A 290 12.68 -12.59 -16.30
CA PHE A 290 13.91 -11.82 -16.07
C PHE A 290 14.27 -10.79 -17.17
N GLU A 291 13.29 -10.37 -17.97
CA GLU A 291 13.45 -9.34 -18.99
C GLU A 291 12.73 -8.05 -18.62
N ASN A 292 13.23 -6.92 -19.14
CA ASN A 292 12.61 -5.61 -18.94
C ASN A 292 12.05 -5.12 -20.26
N GLU A 293 10.92 -4.43 -20.20
CA GLU A 293 10.28 -3.90 -21.40
C GLU A 293 9.65 -2.53 -21.14
N GLN A 294 9.57 -1.73 -22.19
CA GLN A 294 8.86 -0.45 -22.19
C GLN A 294 7.56 -0.62 -22.97
N ILE A 295 6.45 -0.25 -22.33
CA ILE A 295 5.11 -0.39 -22.90
C ILE A 295 4.51 1.01 -23.01
N ILE A 296 3.97 1.31 -24.18
CA ILE A 296 3.36 2.59 -24.50
C ILE A 296 1.84 2.45 -24.42
N PHE A 297 1.19 3.34 -23.67
CA PHE A 297 -0.26 3.37 -23.51
C PHE A 297 -0.87 4.61 -24.19
N ASP A 298 -1.26 4.47 -25.45
CA ASP A 298 -1.69 5.61 -26.29
C ASP A 298 -3.16 6.06 -26.10
N LYS A 299 -3.90 5.45 -25.17
CA LYS A 299 -5.31 5.77 -24.92
C LYS A 299 -5.59 5.86 -23.43
N PRO A 300 -6.51 6.76 -23.01
CA PRO A 300 -6.96 6.77 -21.63
C PRO A 300 -7.75 5.50 -21.31
N GLY A 301 -7.68 5.06 -20.06
CA GLY A 301 -8.35 3.86 -19.60
C GLY A 301 -7.62 3.18 -18.46
N ILE A 302 -8.06 1.96 -18.15
CA ILE A 302 -7.44 1.08 -17.16
C ILE A 302 -6.91 -0.17 -17.86
N TYR A 303 -5.66 -0.49 -17.55
CA TYR A 303 -4.95 -1.65 -18.09
C TYR A 303 -4.53 -2.55 -16.95
N GLU A 304 -4.86 -3.83 -17.05
CA GLU A 304 -4.47 -4.84 -16.09
C GLU A 304 -3.16 -5.49 -16.55
N TRP A 305 -2.29 -5.79 -15.61
CA TRP A 305 -1.13 -6.64 -15.85
C TRP A 305 -1.04 -7.73 -14.79
N ASP A 306 -0.50 -8.88 -15.17
CA ASP A 306 -0.29 -9.99 -14.26
C ASP A 306 0.97 -10.79 -14.58
N ALA A 307 1.60 -11.31 -13.54
CA ALA A 307 2.71 -12.25 -13.64
C ALA A 307 2.14 -13.67 -13.50
N ARG A 308 2.17 -14.44 -14.59
CA ARG A 308 1.61 -15.79 -14.64
C ARG A 308 2.67 -16.86 -14.89
N ILE A 309 2.45 -18.03 -14.29
CA ILE A 309 3.09 -19.28 -14.72
C ILE A 309 2.25 -19.90 -15.82
N ALA A 310 2.90 -20.30 -16.92
CA ALA A 310 2.24 -21.02 -18.00
C ALA A 310 1.69 -22.37 -17.50
N PRO A 311 0.55 -22.85 -18.03
CA PRO A 311 -0.04 -24.12 -17.64
C PRO A 311 0.97 -25.25 -17.78
N THR A 312 1.08 -26.07 -16.75
CA THR A 312 1.95 -27.25 -16.77
C THR A 312 1.18 -28.46 -17.31
N PHE A 313 1.88 -29.55 -17.64
CA PHE A 313 1.21 -30.81 -17.99
C PHE A 313 0.31 -31.35 -16.87
N GLU A 314 0.62 -31.02 -15.61
CA GLU A 314 -0.14 -31.43 -14.44
C GLU A 314 -1.38 -30.56 -14.23
N ASN A 315 -1.30 -29.28 -14.60
CA ASN A 315 -2.40 -28.31 -14.53
C ASN A 315 -2.58 -27.56 -15.87
N PRO A 316 -3.06 -28.25 -16.93
CA PRO A 316 -3.03 -27.72 -18.30
C PRO A 316 -4.04 -26.61 -18.59
N LEU A 317 -4.98 -26.35 -17.67
CA LEU A 317 -6.00 -25.30 -17.77
C LEU A 317 -5.87 -24.23 -16.68
N TRP A 318 -4.90 -24.36 -15.78
CA TRP A 318 -4.73 -23.43 -14.66
C TRP A 318 -3.59 -22.47 -14.98
N TRP A 319 -3.88 -21.19 -14.87
CA TRP A 319 -2.90 -20.12 -14.91
C TRP A 319 -2.83 -19.55 -13.50
N ASP A 320 -1.70 -19.76 -12.83
CA ASP A 320 -1.51 -19.19 -11.50
C ASP A 320 -0.97 -17.78 -11.65
N SER A 321 -1.66 -16.80 -11.05
CA SER A 321 -1.19 -15.42 -10.97
C SER A 321 -0.45 -15.24 -9.66
N HIS A 322 0.85 -14.96 -9.74
CA HIS A 322 1.70 -14.77 -8.55
C HIS A 322 1.65 -13.32 -8.05
N THR A 323 1.38 -12.38 -8.95
CA THR A 323 1.14 -10.98 -8.64
C THR A 323 0.42 -10.32 -9.83
N SER A 324 -0.28 -9.22 -9.56
CA SER A 324 -0.98 -8.43 -10.56
C SER A 324 -1.03 -6.97 -10.13
N GLY A 325 -1.45 -6.12 -11.06
CA GLY A 325 -1.65 -4.70 -10.80
C GLY A 325 -2.35 -4.01 -11.96
N ASP A 326 -2.49 -2.69 -11.81
CA ASP A 326 -3.21 -1.85 -12.75
C ASP A 326 -2.36 -0.66 -13.20
N VAL A 327 -2.53 -0.24 -14.46
CA VAL A 327 -2.05 1.04 -14.99
C VAL A 327 -3.27 1.87 -15.35
N VAL A 328 -3.41 3.02 -14.69
CA VAL A 328 -4.45 4.01 -14.98
C VAL A 328 -3.85 5.08 -15.86
N VAL A 329 -4.39 5.24 -17.06
CA VAL A 329 -3.92 6.21 -18.05
C VAL A 329 -4.93 7.34 -18.12
N LEU A 330 -4.51 8.52 -17.66
CA LEU A 330 -5.30 9.75 -17.70
C LEU A 330 -5.06 10.50 -19.02
N ALA A 331 -6.04 11.29 -19.42
CA ALA A 331 -5.98 12.21 -20.53
C ALA A 331 -6.99 13.36 -20.29
N ASP A 332 -6.90 14.42 -21.08
CA ASP A 332 -7.83 15.56 -21.02
C ASP A 332 -9.29 15.17 -21.35
N ASP A 333 -9.50 14.06 -22.06
CA ASP A 333 -10.79 13.56 -22.53
C ASP A 333 -11.29 12.33 -21.76
N VAL A 334 -10.76 12.07 -20.55
CA VAL A 334 -11.22 10.95 -19.71
C VAL A 334 -12.74 11.02 -19.43
N ASP A 335 -13.32 12.22 -19.39
CA ASP A 335 -14.75 12.38 -19.16
C ASP A 335 -15.65 11.81 -20.27
N ASP A 336 -15.11 11.61 -21.47
CA ASP A 336 -15.81 11.00 -22.61
C ASP A 336 -15.84 9.46 -22.55
N LEU A 337 -15.08 8.85 -21.63
CA LEU A 337 -15.10 7.41 -21.43
C LEU A 337 -16.44 6.91 -20.84
N PRO A 338 -16.81 5.64 -21.10
CA PRO A 338 -17.95 5.01 -20.44
C PRO A 338 -17.87 5.15 -18.92
N LEU A 339 -19.01 5.42 -18.28
CA LEU A 339 -19.07 5.63 -16.83
C LEU A 339 -18.45 4.47 -16.03
N GLU A 340 -18.64 3.22 -16.47
CA GLU A 340 -18.04 2.05 -15.84
C GLU A 340 -16.51 2.12 -15.81
N ASP A 341 -15.88 2.52 -16.91
CA ASP A 341 -14.42 2.68 -16.99
C ASP A 341 -13.95 3.81 -16.09
N LYS A 342 -14.65 4.95 -16.09
CA LYS A 342 -14.34 6.07 -15.18
C LYS A 342 -14.44 5.64 -13.71
N LEU A 343 -15.46 4.87 -13.34
CA LEU A 343 -15.61 4.34 -11.98
C LEU A 343 -14.49 3.37 -11.59
N ARG A 344 -14.03 2.52 -12.52
CA ARG A 344 -12.89 1.62 -12.30
C ARG A 344 -11.58 2.40 -12.15
N MET A 345 -11.34 3.38 -13.02
CA MET A 345 -10.18 4.27 -12.91
C MET A 345 -10.18 5.02 -11.57
N GLY A 346 -11.30 5.62 -11.19
CA GLY A 346 -11.45 6.31 -9.90
C GLY A 346 -11.19 5.38 -8.71
N ARG A 347 -11.67 4.12 -8.77
CA ARG A 347 -11.41 3.12 -7.74
C ARG A 347 -9.91 2.84 -7.57
N GLU A 348 -9.19 2.64 -8.68
CA GLU A 348 -7.74 2.37 -8.61
C GLU A 348 -6.94 3.58 -8.11
N ILE A 349 -7.35 4.81 -8.47
CA ILE A 349 -6.75 6.04 -7.92
C ILE A 349 -6.95 6.09 -6.40
N LEU A 350 -8.18 5.88 -5.92
CA LEU A 350 -8.46 5.96 -4.48
C LEU A 350 -7.83 4.80 -3.69
N LYS A 351 -7.67 3.60 -4.26
CA LYS A 351 -7.06 2.44 -3.59
C LYS A 351 -5.63 2.69 -3.12
N ILE A 352 -4.87 3.52 -3.83
CA ILE A 352 -3.49 3.87 -3.45
C ILE A 352 -3.38 5.24 -2.78
N SER A 353 -4.51 5.91 -2.55
CA SER A 353 -4.56 7.18 -1.83
C SER A 353 -4.44 6.99 -0.32
N GLU A 354 -4.29 8.10 0.38
CA GLU A 354 -4.30 8.15 1.84
C GLU A 354 -5.68 7.99 2.49
N ILE A 355 -6.76 7.84 1.70
CA ILE A 355 -8.10 7.62 2.26
C ILE A 355 -8.09 6.29 3.02
N PRO A 356 -8.43 6.28 4.33
CA PRO A 356 -8.42 5.07 5.15
C PRO A 356 -9.65 4.20 4.87
N ALA A 357 -9.72 3.66 3.65
CA ALA A 357 -10.81 2.82 3.20
C ALA A 357 -10.75 1.43 3.86
N ALA A 358 -11.92 0.93 4.27
CA ALA A 358 -12.18 -0.45 4.61
C ALA A 358 -12.58 -1.27 3.39
N GLY A 359 -13.25 -0.63 2.43
CA GLY A 359 -13.73 -1.27 1.22
C GLY A 359 -14.06 -0.25 0.14
N MET A 360 -13.98 -0.69 -1.12
CA MET A 360 -14.42 0.07 -2.26
C MET A 360 -15.19 -0.85 -3.21
N GLY A 361 -16.31 -0.36 -3.73
CA GLY A 361 -17.16 -1.12 -4.63
C GLY A 361 -17.82 -0.23 -5.67
N ILE A 362 -18.04 -0.77 -6.86
CA ILE A 362 -18.83 -0.11 -7.89
C ILE A 362 -20.29 -0.54 -7.67
N GLY A 363 -21.12 0.39 -7.20
CA GLY A 363 -22.52 0.09 -6.88
C GLY A 363 -23.35 0.01 -8.15
N ASN A 364 -23.64 -1.19 -8.65
CA ASN A 364 -24.44 -1.39 -9.88
C ASN A 364 -25.82 -0.73 -9.86
N ALA A 365 -26.42 -0.54 -8.67
CA ALA A 365 -27.72 0.12 -8.52
C ALA A 365 -27.63 1.65 -8.55
N ASP A 366 -26.55 2.20 -8.00
CA ASP A 366 -26.38 3.64 -7.80
C ASP A 366 -25.48 4.29 -8.86
N ASN A 367 -24.87 3.47 -9.73
CA ASN A 367 -23.88 3.87 -10.74
C ASN A 367 -22.76 4.75 -10.15
N ALA A 368 -22.32 4.42 -8.94
CA ALA A 368 -21.38 5.22 -8.15
C ALA A 368 -20.24 4.41 -7.57
N LEU A 369 -19.11 5.09 -7.33
CA LEU A 369 -17.98 4.54 -6.60
C LEU A 369 -18.26 4.68 -5.11
N LYS A 370 -18.54 3.55 -4.48
CA LYS A 370 -18.79 3.48 -3.04
C LYS A 370 -17.51 3.22 -2.30
N VAL A 371 -17.25 4.02 -1.27
CA VAL A 371 -16.08 3.89 -0.39
C VAL A 371 -16.58 3.79 1.03
N SER A 372 -16.29 2.69 1.71
CA SER A 372 -16.54 2.54 3.14
C SER A 372 -15.23 2.82 3.87
N LEU A 373 -15.22 3.72 4.86
CA LEU A 373 -14.03 4.01 5.67
C LEU A 373 -13.87 2.96 6.78
N ARG A 374 -12.68 2.90 7.39
CA ARG A 374 -12.47 2.11 8.61
C ARG A 374 -13.34 2.66 9.75
N SER A 375 -14.00 1.79 10.51
CA SER A 375 -14.96 2.17 11.57
C SER A 375 -14.41 3.20 12.55
N ALA A 376 -13.14 3.06 12.96
CA ALA A 376 -12.49 3.98 13.88
C ALA A 376 -12.35 5.43 13.36
N VAL A 377 -12.43 5.63 12.03
CA VAL A 377 -12.31 6.96 11.41
C VAL A 377 -13.58 7.79 11.61
N TYR A 378 -14.76 7.17 11.55
CA TYR A 378 -16.04 7.86 11.79
C TYR A 378 -16.17 8.39 13.22
N GLU A 379 -15.57 7.70 14.18
CA GLU A 379 -15.60 8.08 15.59
C GLU A 379 -14.56 9.16 15.91
N MET A 380 -13.43 9.17 15.19
CA MET A 380 -12.42 10.22 15.30
C MET A 380 -12.92 11.57 14.72
N LEU A 381 -13.61 11.52 13.57
CA LEU A 381 -14.01 12.71 12.81
C LEU A 381 -15.54 12.74 12.67
N PRO A 382 -16.24 13.60 13.43
CA PRO A 382 -17.70 13.70 13.35
C PRO A 382 -18.24 14.04 11.96
N ASP A 383 -17.40 14.62 11.10
CA ASP A 383 -17.68 14.97 9.70
C ASP A 383 -16.90 14.11 8.69
N ALA A 384 -16.42 12.92 9.09
CA ALA A 384 -15.61 12.00 8.27
C ALA A 384 -16.19 11.81 6.85
N VAL A 385 -17.50 11.59 6.75
CA VAL A 385 -18.20 11.39 5.48
C VAL A 385 -18.00 12.59 4.56
N GLN A 386 -18.27 13.80 5.06
CA GLN A 386 -18.16 15.03 4.25
C GLN A 386 -16.69 15.33 3.91
N TYR A 387 -15.79 15.15 4.87
CA TYR A 387 -14.36 15.39 4.66
C TYR A 387 -13.78 14.44 3.59
N TYR A 388 -13.97 13.12 3.74
CA TYR A 388 -13.43 12.16 2.79
C TYR A 388 -14.16 12.14 1.45
N GLN A 389 -15.41 12.59 1.39
CA GLN A 389 -16.11 12.85 0.12
C GLN A 389 -15.38 13.94 -0.66
N GLY A 390 -15.17 15.11 -0.05
CA GLY A 390 -14.45 16.20 -0.69
C GLY A 390 -13.00 15.82 -1.02
N ARG A 391 -12.36 15.00 -0.18
CA ARG A 391 -11.01 14.51 -0.48
C ARG A 391 -10.98 13.53 -1.66
N ALA A 392 -11.94 12.62 -1.76
CA ALA A 392 -12.04 11.68 -2.88
C ALA A 392 -12.31 12.42 -4.20
N GLU A 393 -13.22 13.40 -4.18
CA GLU A 393 -13.51 14.28 -5.33
C GLU A 393 -12.28 15.09 -5.75
N GLN A 394 -11.44 15.51 -4.80
CA GLN A 394 -10.18 16.22 -5.08
C GLN A 394 -9.13 15.31 -5.74
N LEU A 395 -9.10 14.01 -5.39
CA LEU A 395 -8.12 13.04 -5.88
C LEU A 395 -8.47 12.45 -7.25
N VAL A 396 -9.76 12.40 -7.60
CA VAL A 396 -10.21 11.89 -8.90
C VAL A 396 -10.40 13.07 -9.87
N PRO A 397 -9.54 13.23 -10.88
CA PRO A 397 -9.49 14.46 -11.69
C PRO A 397 -10.52 14.50 -12.84
N PHE A 398 -11.62 13.76 -12.73
CA PHE A 398 -12.67 13.63 -13.74
C PHE A 398 -14.02 13.33 -13.08
N ASP A 399 -15.12 13.54 -13.81
CA ASP A 399 -16.47 13.50 -13.24
C ASP A 399 -16.98 12.07 -13.08
N ILE A 400 -17.05 11.62 -11.81
CA ILE A 400 -17.75 10.41 -11.39
C ILE A 400 -18.52 10.65 -10.08
N PRO A 401 -19.69 10.01 -9.90
CA PRO A 401 -20.36 10.00 -8.61
C PRO A 401 -19.60 9.11 -7.62
N ILE A 402 -19.11 9.74 -6.55
CA ILE A 402 -18.45 9.07 -5.41
C ILE A 402 -19.39 9.15 -4.21
N ILE A 403 -19.47 8.08 -3.42
CA ILE A 403 -20.26 8.04 -2.18
C ILE A 403 -19.39 7.46 -1.07
N ILE A 404 -19.10 8.27 -0.05
CA ILE A 404 -18.61 7.76 1.23
C ILE A 404 -19.78 7.15 2.00
N GLU A 405 -19.77 5.83 2.18
CA GLU A 405 -20.81 5.12 2.92
C GLU A 405 -20.71 5.45 4.42
N ASP A 406 -21.85 5.57 5.10
CA ASP A 406 -21.91 5.70 6.55
C ASP A 406 -22.55 4.44 7.14
N PRO A 407 -21.80 3.60 7.88
CA PRO A 407 -22.34 2.36 8.44
C PRO A 407 -23.45 2.61 9.49
N TYR A 408 -23.59 3.84 10.00
CA TYR A 408 -24.60 4.21 10.99
C TYR A 408 -25.85 4.83 10.38
N ARG A 409 -25.83 5.17 9.08
CA ARG A 409 -26.98 5.71 8.36
C ARG A 409 -27.86 4.55 7.88
N ARG A 410 -28.83 4.18 8.72
CA ARG A 410 -29.94 3.33 8.31
C ARG A 410 -30.96 4.20 7.57
N ASP A 411 -31.09 3.98 6.27
CA ASP A 411 -32.17 4.57 5.45
C ASP A 411 -33.56 4.02 5.81
#